data_AF-A0ABD6YMY9-F1
#
_entry.id   AF-A0ABD6YMY9-F1
#
_cell.length_a   1.000
_cell.length_b   1.000
_cell.length_c   1.000
_cell.angle_alpha   90.00
_cell.angle_beta   90.00
_cell.angle_gamma   90.00
#
_symmetry.space_group_name_H-M   'P 1'
#
loop_
_entity.id
_entity.type
_entity.pdbx_description
1 polymer ?
#
loop_
_entity_poly.entity_id
_entity_poly.type
_entity_poly.pdbx_seq_one_letter_code
_entity_poly.pdbx_strand_id
1 'polypeptide(L)'
;MYKFGCITLLSLLSISAHAQSAITGTVKNQDNKTIPYCSIGIKDSKTGTITDGDGNYKLEIPDEAKNKEIIFAAAGYSDKSIPANDLKTNSNIVMDYKVTNIEAVVMGAKKLKEKIIGQKSRPFLTFSKMFNQNVPTIEQGNIFAVYQKTRLVAYNFYIIPSSKFEQITMKLNIYSVKNNEPDRSLLQKNIIYKTSTTGWQKIDLSEYKLNFNNLDKIAVTLQLVDHKALPDIDFVFGVSAKKSLSKNLLFRYQSQGNWEASEGSFITNLDIRYDKAKGEKDITEEQETDNDNDTDTKALISYYEYKKTAQKTVYGKNKEGKYIDLKDAKIYYEEYGKGQPLILLHGNNGSISDFSKQIPFFAKNYRVIAVDTRGQGRSTDLTQDAYSYEKFASDLYQVIKSLNLEQVDIIGWSDGGNTALIFNYEHPEMVNRIVTIGANMNPAGVKETLIEQLKKQVAGNDPKTNQRLIQLMLNHPDIKSNQLSLITNPVLVVAGSDDVIKDEHTRLIHKLIRNSELAIIPNATHYIPFEQPEKLNELMLNFLKNKS
;
A
#
# COMPACT_ATOMS: atom_id res chain seq x y z
N MET A 1 46.06 -31.95 51.01
CA MET A 1 44.60 -31.77 51.14
C MET A 1 44.14 -30.82 50.04
N TYR A 2 43.23 -31.32 49.21
CA TYR A 2 42.33 -30.66 48.24
C TYR A 2 42.89 -29.72 47.15
N LYS A 3 43.02 -30.29 45.93
CA LYS A 3 42.92 -29.59 44.64
C LYS A 3 41.42 -29.37 44.33
N PHE A 4 41.00 -28.13 44.14
CA PHE A 4 39.69 -27.80 43.60
C PHE A 4 39.71 -27.93 42.07
N GLY A 5 38.93 -28.88 41.54
CA GLY A 5 38.62 -28.96 40.12
C GLY A 5 37.36 -28.15 39.82
N CYS A 6 37.46 -27.16 38.94
CA CYS A 6 36.30 -26.50 38.33
C CYS A 6 35.61 -27.47 37.38
N ILE A 7 34.37 -27.85 37.71
CA ILE A 7 33.46 -28.55 36.80
C ILE A 7 32.75 -27.49 35.96
N THR A 8 33.10 -27.40 34.69
CA THR A 8 32.36 -26.65 33.67
C THR A 8 31.07 -27.38 33.35
N LEU A 9 29.93 -26.82 33.77
CA LEU A 9 28.60 -27.31 33.41
C LEU A 9 28.29 -26.89 31.96
N LEU A 10 28.43 -27.81 31.00
CA LEU A 10 27.95 -27.59 29.63
C LEU A 10 26.42 -27.77 29.62
N SER A 11 25.67 -26.67 29.53
CA SER A 11 24.24 -26.72 29.27
C SER A 11 24.01 -27.04 27.78
N LEU A 12 23.71 -28.31 27.48
CA LEU A 12 23.17 -28.72 26.18
C LEU A 12 21.76 -28.13 26.04
N LEU A 13 21.64 -27.02 25.32
CA LEU A 13 20.37 -26.55 24.76
C LEU A 13 19.94 -27.56 23.69
N SER A 14 19.03 -28.46 24.06
CA SER A 14 18.29 -29.30 23.12
C SER A 14 17.37 -28.42 22.28
N ILE A 15 17.86 -27.99 21.12
CA ILE A 15 17.00 -27.46 20.06
C ILE A 15 16.22 -28.66 19.51
N SER A 16 15.03 -28.90 20.04
CA SER A 16 14.08 -29.81 19.41
C SER A 16 13.60 -29.17 18.09
N ALA A 17 14.27 -29.51 17.00
CA ALA A 17 13.76 -29.32 15.65
C ALA A 17 12.48 -30.14 15.51
N HIS A 18 11.32 -29.47 15.57
CA HIS A 18 10.03 -30.11 15.36
C HIS A 18 9.88 -30.36 13.85
N ALA A 19 9.91 -31.61 13.42
CA ALA A 19 9.68 -31.99 12.03
C ALA A 19 8.21 -31.74 11.66
N GLN A 20 7.96 -30.72 10.84
CA GLN A 20 6.65 -30.47 10.24
C GLN A 20 6.28 -31.64 9.32
N SER A 21 5.13 -32.27 9.55
CA SER A 21 4.70 -33.43 8.75
C SER A 21 4.15 -32.96 7.40
N ALA A 22 4.92 -33.12 6.33
CA ALA A 22 4.44 -32.92 4.96
C ALA A 22 3.71 -34.18 4.48
N ILE A 23 2.48 -34.02 3.99
CA ILE A 23 1.68 -35.09 3.40
C ILE A 23 1.74 -34.94 1.88
N THR A 24 2.08 -36.04 1.20
CA THR A 24 2.05 -36.13 -0.26
C THR A 24 0.95 -37.08 -0.71
N GLY A 25 0.30 -36.76 -1.82
CA GLY A 25 -0.86 -37.50 -2.29
C GLY A 25 -1.27 -37.14 -3.70
N THR A 26 -2.36 -37.74 -4.18
CA THR A 26 -2.93 -37.46 -5.50
C THR A 26 -4.41 -37.14 -5.41
N VAL A 27 -4.90 -36.25 -6.26
CA VAL A 27 -6.33 -35.96 -6.39
C VAL A 27 -6.83 -36.52 -7.72
N LYS A 28 -7.93 -37.27 -7.66
CA LYS A 28 -8.53 -37.96 -8.81
C LYS A 28 -10.04 -37.79 -8.83
N ASN A 29 -10.66 -38.06 -9.97
CA ASN A 29 -12.11 -38.17 -10.08
C ASN A 29 -12.58 -39.62 -9.90
N GLN A 30 -13.90 -39.83 -9.94
CA GLN A 30 -14.54 -41.14 -9.83
C GLN A 30 -14.09 -42.14 -10.92
N ASP A 31 -13.62 -41.64 -12.07
CA ASP A 31 -13.07 -42.45 -13.18
C ASP A 31 -11.57 -42.73 -13.05
N ASN A 32 -10.98 -42.46 -11.87
CA ASN A 32 -9.55 -42.62 -11.56
C ASN A 32 -8.61 -41.76 -12.44
N LYS A 33 -9.13 -40.71 -13.11
CA LYS A 33 -8.32 -39.71 -13.81
C LYS A 33 -7.85 -38.65 -12.82
N THR A 34 -6.61 -38.21 -12.96
CA THR A 34 -6.03 -37.19 -12.08
C THR A 34 -6.67 -35.82 -12.32
N ILE A 35 -6.77 -35.03 -11.25
CA ILE A 35 -7.34 -33.68 -11.27
C ILE A 35 -6.17 -32.70 -11.10
N PRO A 36 -5.70 -32.08 -12.19
CA PRO A 36 -4.63 -31.10 -12.11
C PRO A 36 -5.14 -29.79 -11.50
N TYR A 37 -4.24 -29.05 -10.85
CA TYR A 37 -4.50 -27.73 -10.29
C TYR A 37 -5.72 -27.65 -9.34
N CYS A 38 -5.99 -28.72 -8.59
CA CYS A 38 -6.95 -28.77 -7.50
C CYS A 38 -6.44 -27.89 -6.34
N SER A 39 -7.24 -26.93 -5.91
CA SER A 39 -6.90 -26.05 -4.79
C SER A 39 -7.12 -26.81 -3.47
N ILE A 40 -6.11 -26.84 -2.61
CA ILE A 40 -6.14 -27.55 -1.34
C ILE A 40 -5.81 -26.56 -0.23
N GLY A 41 -6.68 -26.41 0.75
CA GLY A 41 -6.43 -25.49 1.87
C GLY A 41 -6.86 -26.06 3.21
N ILE A 42 -6.18 -25.62 4.25
CA ILE A 42 -6.59 -25.91 5.63
C ILE A 42 -7.57 -24.82 6.06
N LYS A 43 -8.76 -25.23 6.50
CA LYS A 43 -9.79 -24.30 6.98
C LYS A 43 -9.26 -23.39 8.08
N ASP A 44 -9.57 -22.10 8.02
CA ASP A 44 -9.13 -21.09 9.00
C ASP A 44 -7.61 -21.10 9.27
N SER A 45 -6.81 -21.29 8.22
CA SER A 45 -5.35 -21.37 8.31
C SER A 45 -4.69 -20.58 7.18
N LYS A 46 -3.41 -20.25 7.39
CA LYS A 46 -2.53 -19.62 6.40
C LYS A 46 -1.73 -20.65 5.60
N THR A 47 -2.19 -21.89 5.54
CA THR A 47 -1.49 -22.98 4.85
C THR A 47 -2.40 -23.64 3.83
N GLY A 48 -1.91 -23.74 2.60
CA GLY A 48 -2.56 -24.46 1.52
C GLY A 48 -1.53 -24.89 0.47
N THR A 49 -2.01 -25.59 -0.54
CA THR A 49 -1.22 -26.02 -1.70
C THR A 49 -2.13 -26.11 -2.93
N ILE A 50 -1.59 -26.57 -4.04
CA ILE A 50 -2.34 -26.92 -5.24
C ILE A 50 -1.77 -28.21 -5.81
N THR A 51 -2.58 -29.02 -6.50
CA THR A 51 -2.02 -30.12 -7.28
C THR A 51 -1.24 -29.63 -8.50
N ASP A 52 -0.21 -30.36 -8.88
CA ASP A 52 0.54 -30.15 -10.12
C ASP A 52 -0.29 -30.55 -11.37
N GLY A 53 0.36 -30.53 -12.54
CA GLY A 53 -0.26 -30.94 -13.81
C GLY A 53 -0.64 -32.42 -13.89
N ASP A 54 -0.10 -33.26 -12.99
CA ASP A 54 -0.38 -34.70 -12.90
C ASP A 54 -1.33 -35.03 -11.74
N GLY A 55 -1.82 -34.01 -11.01
CA GLY A 55 -2.74 -34.17 -9.90
C GLY A 55 -2.07 -34.55 -8.57
N ASN A 56 -0.75 -34.49 -8.47
CA ASN A 56 -0.03 -34.75 -7.21
C ASN A 56 0.02 -33.48 -6.36
N TYR A 57 0.02 -33.61 -5.03
CA TYR A 57 0.21 -32.49 -4.12
C TYR A 57 1.19 -32.83 -3.00
N LYS A 58 1.77 -31.76 -2.42
CA LYS A 58 2.46 -31.78 -1.13
C LYS A 58 1.85 -30.68 -0.26
N LEU A 59 1.33 -31.04 0.91
CA LEU A 59 0.74 -30.13 1.88
C LEU A 59 1.47 -30.26 3.21
N GLU A 60 1.95 -29.15 3.74
CA GLU A 60 2.48 -29.09 5.09
C GLU A 60 1.34 -28.79 6.07
N ILE A 61 1.25 -29.57 7.15
CA ILE A 61 0.22 -29.37 8.17
C ILE A 61 0.89 -28.91 9.47
N PRO A 62 0.71 -27.64 9.86
CA PRO A 62 1.17 -27.15 11.16
C PRO A 62 0.57 -27.94 12.32
N ASP A 63 1.28 -28.02 13.45
CA ASP A 63 0.81 -28.76 14.63
C ASP A 63 -0.54 -28.25 15.15
N GLU A 64 -0.73 -26.94 15.12
CA GLU A 64 -1.97 -26.23 15.45
C GLU A 64 -3.15 -26.54 14.52
N ALA A 65 -2.89 -27.12 13.35
CA ALA A 65 -3.88 -27.45 12.33
C ALA A 65 -4.24 -28.95 12.26
N LYS A 66 -3.68 -29.80 13.13
CA LYS A 66 -3.87 -31.27 13.10
C LYS A 66 -5.33 -31.72 13.24
N ASN A 67 -6.18 -30.91 13.87
CA ASN A 67 -7.60 -31.22 14.08
C ASN A 67 -8.52 -30.44 13.13
N LYS A 68 -7.96 -29.70 12.17
CA LYS A 68 -8.73 -28.90 11.21
C LYS A 68 -9.12 -29.71 9.98
N GLU A 69 -10.12 -29.21 9.27
CA GLU A 69 -10.53 -29.74 7.97
C GLU A 69 -9.62 -29.24 6.85
N ILE A 70 -9.34 -30.13 5.90
CA ILE A 70 -8.66 -29.86 4.64
C ILE A 70 -9.71 -29.85 3.53
N ILE A 71 -9.79 -28.75 2.81
CA ILE A 71 -10.77 -28.52 1.76
C ILE A 71 -10.08 -28.68 0.40
N PHE A 72 -10.60 -29.58 -0.42
CA PHE A 72 -10.22 -29.82 -1.80
C PHE A 72 -11.28 -29.22 -2.72
N ALA A 73 -10.87 -28.34 -3.62
CA ALA A 73 -11.78 -27.65 -4.54
C ALA A 73 -11.22 -27.62 -5.96
N ALA A 74 -12.04 -28.04 -6.93
CA ALA A 74 -11.68 -28.07 -8.35
C ALA A 74 -12.91 -27.75 -9.22
N ALA A 75 -12.69 -27.08 -10.35
CA ALA A 75 -13.78 -26.74 -11.27
C ALA A 75 -14.44 -28.02 -11.82
N GLY A 76 -15.78 -28.06 -11.79
CA GLY A 76 -16.57 -29.23 -12.19
C GLY A 76 -16.77 -30.31 -11.11
N TYR A 77 -16.21 -30.11 -9.91
CA TYR A 77 -16.31 -31.06 -8.80
C TYR A 77 -16.96 -30.43 -7.57
N SER A 78 -17.56 -31.27 -6.73
CA SER A 78 -18.05 -30.84 -5.41
C SER A 78 -16.88 -30.72 -4.46
N ASP A 79 -16.83 -29.63 -3.68
CA ASP A 79 -15.77 -29.43 -2.69
C ASP A 79 -15.78 -30.58 -1.68
N LYS A 80 -14.59 -31.10 -1.37
CA LYS A 80 -14.43 -32.23 -0.44
C LYS A 80 -13.70 -31.78 0.80
N SER A 81 -14.32 -31.95 1.96
CA SER A 81 -13.71 -31.68 3.27
C SER A 81 -13.27 -32.99 3.91
N ILE A 82 -12.02 -33.05 4.38
CA ILE A 82 -11.44 -34.23 5.04
C ILE A 82 -10.67 -33.78 6.29
N PRO A 83 -10.81 -34.44 7.45
CA PRO A 83 -9.99 -34.17 8.63
C PRO A 83 -8.50 -34.35 8.35
N ALA A 84 -7.65 -33.46 8.86
CA ALA A 84 -6.20 -33.52 8.64
C ALA A 84 -5.55 -34.83 9.13
N ASN A 85 -6.10 -35.47 10.16
CA ASN A 85 -5.62 -36.77 10.65
C ASN A 85 -5.92 -37.91 9.67
N ASP A 86 -7.04 -37.88 8.97
CA ASP A 86 -7.41 -38.91 8.00
C ASP A 86 -6.49 -38.85 6.78
N LEU A 87 -6.06 -37.64 6.39
CA LEU A 87 -5.13 -37.42 5.29
C LEU A 87 -3.75 -38.09 5.51
N LYS A 88 -3.34 -38.31 6.76
CA LYS A 88 -2.10 -39.04 7.10
C LYS A 88 -2.20 -40.53 6.78
N THR A 89 -3.42 -41.06 6.78
CA THR A 89 -3.69 -42.49 6.53
C THR A 89 -4.11 -42.76 5.09
N ASN A 90 -4.79 -41.80 4.45
CA ASN A 90 -5.17 -41.87 3.04
C ASN A 90 -4.96 -40.52 2.35
N SER A 91 -3.86 -40.40 1.63
CA SER A 91 -3.49 -39.19 0.90
C SER A 91 -4.00 -39.16 -0.55
N ASN A 92 -4.73 -40.19 -1.01
CA ASN A 92 -5.30 -40.22 -2.34
C ASN A 92 -6.78 -39.86 -2.30
N ILE A 93 -7.12 -38.69 -2.83
CA ILE A 93 -8.43 -38.09 -2.70
C ILE A 93 -9.21 -38.23 -4.00
N VAL A 94 -10.40 -38.83 -3.90
CA VAL A 94 -11.35 -38.92 -5.01
C VAL A 94 -12.42 -37.83 -4.85
N MET A 95 -12.58 -36.95 -5.84
CA MET A 95 -13.61 -35.92 -5.89
C MET A 95 -14.80 -36.34 -6.75
N ASP A 96 -16.00 -35.96 -6.30
CA ASP A 96 -17.25 -36.25 -7.00
C ASP A 96 -17.61 -35.13 -7.98
N TYR A 97 -18.19 -35.50 -9.12
CA TYR A 97 -18.66 -34.51 -10.10
C TYR A 97 -19.74 -33.60 -9.49
N LYS A 98 -19.67 -32.32 -9.83
CA LYS A 98 -20.69 -31.34 -9.46
C LYS A 98 -21.92 -31.54 -10.35
N VAL A 99 -23.02 -32.01 -9.77
CA VAL A 99 -24.30 -32.10 -10.49
C VAL A 99 -24.84 -30.69 -10.69
N THR A 100 -24.94 -30.25 -11.95
CA THR A 100 -25.59 -28.98 -12.29
C THR A 100 -26.79 -29.26 -13.18
N ASN A 101 -27.98 -28.90 -12.71
CA ASN A 101 -29.18 -28.92 -13.54
C ASN A 101 -29.03 -27.84 -14.62
N ILE A 102 -28.93 -28.27 -15.87
CA ILE A 102 -28.94 -27.36 -17.00
C ILE A 102 -30.40 -26.94 -17.19
N GLU A 103 -30.76 -25.74 -16.75
CA GLU A 103 -31.99 -25.11 -17.23
C GLU A 103 -31.81 -24.83 -18.72
N ALA A 104 -32.50 -25.61 -19.55
CA ALA A 104 -32.55 -25.36 -20.98
C ALA A 104 -33.31 -24.06 -21.24
N VAL A 105 -32.58 -22.94 -21.31
CA VAL A 105 -33.14 -21.67 -21.75
C VAL A 105 -33.30 -21.76 -23.26
N VAL A 106 -34.55 -21.88 -23.72
CA VAL A 106 -34.92 -21.68 -25.12
C VAL A 106 -34.56 -20.23 -25.47
N MET A 107 -33.47 -20.05 -26.21
CA MET A 107 -33.05 -18.72 -26.65
C MET A 107 -33.93 -18.25 -27.80
N GLY A 108 -34.69 -17.18 -27.58
CA GLY A 108 -35.17 -16.33 -28.67
C GLY A 108 -33.96 -15.70 -29.39
N ALA A 109 -33.96 -15.73 -30.72
CA ALA A 109 -32.87 -15.29 -31.59
C ALA A 109 -32.68 -13.76 -31.58
N LYS A 110 -32.34 -13.17 -30.43
CA LYS A 110 -31.95 -11.77 -30.33
C LYS A 110 -30.42 -11.68 -30.42
N LYS A 111 -29.93 -10.84 -31.33
CA LYS A 111 -28.48 -10.63 -31.52
C LYS A 111 -27.90 -9.98 -30.25
N LEU A 112 -26.99 -10.67 -29.57
CA LEU A 112 -26.27 -10.14 -28.41
C LEU A 112 -25.39 -8.96 -28.83
N LYS A 113 -25.30 -7.94 -27.99
CA LYS A 113 -24.39 -6.80 -28.16
C LYS A 113 -23.00 -7.17 -27.63
N GLU A 114 -21.95 -6.55 -28.16
CA GLU A 114 -20.57 -6.74 -27.68
C GLU A 114 -20.09 -5.52 -26.88
N LYS A 115 -19.28 -5.75 -25.86
CA LYS A 115 -18.65 -4.69 -25.06
C LYS A 115 -17.35 -5.19 -24.42
N ILE A 116 -16.38 -4.30 -24.24
CA ILE A 116 -15.21 -4.52 -23.38
C ILE A 116 -15.45 -3.77 -22.07
N ILE A 117 -15.41 -4.46 -20.94
CA ILE A 117 -15.59 -3.89 -19.60
C ILE A 117 -14.29 -4.01 -18.79
N GLY A 118 -13.92 -2.95 -18.05
CA GLY A 118 -12.66 -2.85 -17.30
C GLY A 118 -11.58 -2.03 -18.02
N GLN A 119 -10.32 -2.23 -17.64
CA GLN A 119 -9.18 -1.40 -18.07
C GLN A 119 -8.73 -1.72 -19.50
N LYS A 120 -8.96 -0.80 -20.45
CA LYS A 120 -8.65 -1.00 -21.88
C LYS A 120 -7.22 -0.62 -22.27
N SER A 121 -6.55 0.16 -21.42
CA SER A 121 -5.18 0.63 -21.62
C SER A 121 -4.37 0.46 -20.34
N ARG A 122 -3.05 0.37 -20.47
CA ARG A 122 -2.14 0.45 -19.33
C ARG A 122 -1.79 1.91 -19.07
N PRO A 123 -2.14 2.48 -17.90
CA PRO A 123 -1.71 3.82 -17.51
C PRO A 123 -0.18 3.92 -17.47
N PHE A 124 0.35 5.14 -17.57
CA PHE A 124 1.79 5.38 -17.46
C PHE A 124 2.32 4.88 -16.10
N LEU A 125 1.57 5.13 -15.03
CA LEU A 125 1.90 4.68 -13.68
C LEU A 125 1.12 3.42 -13.31
N THR A 126 1.85 2.33 -13.11
CA THR A 126 1.32 1.08 -12.57
C THR A 126 2.33 0.52 -11.58
N PHE A 127 1.87 -0.17 -10.55
CA PHE A 127 2.72 -1.03 -9.73
C PHE A 127 2.52 -2.50 -10.11
N SER A 128 3.35 -3.35 -9.54
CA SER A 128 3.24 -4.80 -9.68
C SER A 128 2.84 -5.39 -8.34
N LYS A 129 1.88 -6.32 -8.36
CA LYS A 129 1.71 -7.29 -7.28
C LYS A 129 2.39 -8.58 -7.73
N MET A 130 3.58 -8.83 -7.18
CA MET A 130 4.45 -9.93 -7.58
C MET A 130 3.93 -11.25 -6.99
N PHE A 131 3.94 -12.30 -7.80
CA PHE A 131 3.87 -13.66 -7.28
C PHE A 131 5.27 -14.02 -6.80
N ASN A 132 5.41 -14.32 -5.51
CA ASN A 132 6.69 -14.78 -4.98
C ASN A 132 6.95 -16.22 -5.46
N GLN A 133 8.21 -16.58 -5.72
CA GLN A 133 8.64 -17.86 -6.29
C GLN A 133 8.08 -19.10 -5.56
N ASN A 134 7.75 -18.94 -4.27
CA ASN A 134 7.38 -20.04 -3.39
C ASN A 134 5.88 -20.21 -3.15
N VAL A 135 4.99 -19.51 -3.89
CA VAL A 135 3.58 -19.44 -3.48
C VAL A 135 2.61 -19.63 -4.67
N PRO A 136 2.48 -20.88 -5.19
CA PRO A 136 1.46 -21.21 -6.20
C PRO A 136 0.02 -21.08 -5.67
N THR A 137 -0.13 -20.74 -4.40
CA THR A 137 -1.40 -20.59 -3.69
C THR A 137 -1.92 -19.15 -3.67
N ILE A 138 -1.12 -18.17 -4.11
CA ILE A 138 -1.60 -16.80 -4.28
C ILE A 138 -2.55 -16.77 -5.47
N GLU A 139 -3.73 -16.24 -5.24
CA GLU A 139 -4.72 -15.97 -6.26
C GLU A 139 -5.13 -14.50 -6.17
N GLN A 140 -5.26 -13.84 -7.31
CA GLN A 140 -5.54 -12.41 -7.36
C GLN A 140 -6.39 -12.00 -8.56
N GLY A 141 -7.22 -10.97 -8.43
CA GLY A 141 -8.11 -10.55 -9.51
C GLY A 141 -8.96 -9.34 -9.18
N ASN A 142 -9.98 -9.14 -10.02
CA ASN A 142 -10.90 -8.00 -9.93
C ASN A 142 -12.35 -8.48 -9.87
N ILE A 143 -13.22 -7.63 -9.32
CA ILE A 143 -14.68 -7.73 -9.49
C ILE A 143 -15.10 -6.91 -10.71
N PHE A 144 -15.96 -7.48 -11.53
CA PHE A 144 -16.54 -6.85 -12.70
C PHE A 144 -18.06 -6.78 -12.54
N ALA A 145 -18.63 -5.59 -12.75
CA ALA A 145 -20.05 -5.48 -13.03
C ALA A 145 -20.35 -6.12 -14.40
N VAL A 146 -21.43 -6.88 -14.49
CA VAL A 146 -21.89 -7.53 -15.73
C VAL A 146 -23.39 -7.33 -15.89
N TYR A 147 -23.87 -7.46 -17.13
CA TYR A 147 -25.30 -7.44 -17.39
C TYR A 147 -25.94 -8.75 -16.95
N GLN A 148 -27.23 -8.71 -16.60
CA GLN A 148 -28.02 -9.85 -16.12
C GLN A 148 -27.94 -11.07 -17.05
N LYS A 149 -27.82 -10.84 -18.36
CA LYS A 149 -27.52 -11.88 -19.36
C LYS A 149 -26.20 -11.57 -20.04
N THR A 150 -25.15 -12.26 -19.62
CA THR A 150 -23.79 -12.05 -20.12
C THR A 150 -23.15 -13.36 -20.53
N ARG A 151 -22.55 -13.38 -21.71
CA ARG A 151 -21.63 -14.40 -22.18
C ARG A 151 -20.21 -13.84 -22.18
N LEU A 152 -19.29 -14.51 -21.50
CA LEU A 152 -17.87 -14.15 -21.56
C LEU A 152 -17.24 -14.67 -22.85
N VAL A 153 -16.43 -13.82 -23.49
CA VAL A 153 -15.71 -14.12 -24.73
C VAL A 153 -14.21 -14.23 -24.46
N ALA A 154 -13.64 -13.28 -23.71
CA ALA A 154 -12.23 -13.32 -23.36
C ALA A 154 -11.94 -12.59 -22.04
N TYR A 155 -10.82 -12.94 -21.42
CA TYR A 155 -10.23 -12.19 -20.33
C TYR A 155 -8.84 -11.70 -20.72
N ASN A 156 -8.61 -10.40 -20.57
CA ASN A 156 -7.35 -9.77 -20.93
C ASN A 156 -6.69 -9.20 -19.68
N PHE A 157 -5.36 -9.33 -19.59
CA PHE A 157 -4.57 -8.83 -18.47
C PHE A 157 -3.18 -8.40 -18.93
N TYR A 158 -2.52 -7.54 -18.15
CA TYR A 158 -1.20 -7.02 -18.51
C TYR A 158 -0.10 -7.57 -17.60
N ILE A 159 0.86 -8.31 -18.17
CA ILE A 159 2.08 -8.76 -17.49
C ILE A 159 3.13 -7.65 -17.55
N ILE A 160 3.75 -7.29 -16.43
CA ILE A 160 4.74 -6.20 -16.41
C ILE A 160 5.96 -6.55 -17.28
N PRO A 161 6.57 -5.57 -17.99
CA PRO A 161 7.71 -5.84 -18.88
C PRO A 161 8.97 -6.29 -18.14
N SER A 162 9.09 -5.96 -16.84
CA SER A 162 10.19 -6.38 -15.99
C SER A 162 10.07 -7.81 -15.46
N SER A 163 9.02 -8.56 -15.85
CA SER A 163 8.93 -9.98 -15.52
C SER A 163 10.04 -10.76 -16.21
N LYS A 164 10.60 -11.76 -15.52
CA LYS A 164 11.69 -12.62 -15.97
C LYS A 164 11.29 -14.07 -15.73
N PHE A 165 10.91 -14.76 -16.81
CA PHE A 165 10.55 -16.17 -16.80
C PHE A 165 10.72 -16.73 -18.22
N GLU A 166 10.95 -18.03 -18.35
CA GLU A 166 10.91 -18.72 -19.63
C GLU A 166 9.46 -19.04 -20.01
N GLN A 167 8.67 -19.51 -19.04
CA GLN A 167 7.26 -19.79 -19.21
C GLN A 167 6.54 -19.70 -17.87
N ILE A 168 5.29 -19.26 -17.87
CA ILE A 168 4.38 -19.36 -16.73
C ILE A 168 3.11 -20.10 -17.14
N THR A 169 2.51 -20.80 -16.18
CA THR A 169 1.19 -21.42 -16.29
C THR A 169 0.29 -20.79 -15.24
N MET A 170 -0.85 -20.24 -15.67
CA MET A 170 -1.85 -19.64 -14.81
C MET A 170 -3.17 -20.37 -14.90
N LYS A 171 -3.88 -20.46 -13.78
CA LYS A 171 -5.27 -20.90 -13.70
C LYS A 171 -6.15 -19.67 -13.57
N LEU A 172 -7.12 -19.54 -14.46
CA LEU A 172 -8.17 -18.52 -14.37
C LEU A 172 -9.36 -19.09 -13.59
N ASN A 173 -9.82 -18.37 -12.58
CA ASN A 173 -11.03 -18.70 -11.84
C ASN A 173 -12.09 -17.62 -12.03
N ILE A 174 -13.36 -18.03 -11.99
CA ILE A 174 -14.51 -17.13 -12.08
C ILE A 174 -15.50 -17.49 -10.98
N TYR A 175 -15.90 -16.50 -10.20
CA TYR A 175 -16.79 -16.66 -9.05
C TYR A 175 -18.01 -15.75 -9.16
N SER A 176 -19.10 -16.21 -8.55
CA SER A 176 -20.18 -15.33 -8.11
C SER A 176 -19.68 -14.40 -7.01
N VAL A 177 -20.35 -13.27 -6.81
CA VAL A 177 -19.96 -12.27 -5.80
C VAL A 177 -21.05 -12.16 -4.74
N LYS A 178 -20.66 -12.21 -3.47
CA LYS A 178 -21.53 -11.97 -2.31
C LYS A 178 -20.80 -11.06 -1.34
N ASN A 179 -21.47 -10.03 -0.81
CA ASN A 179 -20.86 -9.05 0.10
C ASN A 179 -19.58 -8.38 -0.46
N ASN A 180 -19.51 -8.18 -1.79
CA ASN A 180 -18.32 -7.69 -2.50
C ASN A 180 -17.07 -8.59 -2.39
N GLU A 181 -17.25 -9.89 -2.17
CA GLU A 181 -16.18 -10.88 -2.18
C GLU A 181 -16.54 -12.07 -3.09
N PRO A 182 -15.55 -12.79 -3.64
CA PRO A 182 -15.82 -14.04 -4.37
C PRO A 182 -16.46 -15.10 -3.46
N ASP A 183 -17.59 -15.66 -3.89
CA ASP A 183 -18.38 -16.66 -3.15
C ASP A 183 -18.19 -18.06 -3.73
N ARG A 184 -18.93 -18.40 -4.80
CA ARG A 184 -18.94 -19.75 -5.39
C ARG A 184 -18.39 -19.76 -6.80
N SER A 185 -17.57 -20.78 -7.12
CA SER A 185 -17.02 -20.98 -8.46
C SER A 185 -18.13 -21.22 -9.48
N LEU A 186 -18.02 -20.53 -10.61
CA LEU A 186 -18.92 -20.62 -11.77
C LEU A 186 -18.35 -21.51 -12.89
N LEU A 187 -17.20 -22.15 -12.67
CA LEU A 187 -16.51 -22.96 -13.67
C LEU A 187 -16.84 -24.45 -13.55
N GLN A 188 -17.05 -25.09 -14.70
CA GLN A 188 -17.24 -26.54 -14.84
C GLN A 188 -15.96 -27.28 -15.23
N LYS A 189 -14.95 -26.55 -15.72
CA LYS A 189 -13.64 -27.09 -16.12
C LYS A 189 -12.57 -26.07 -15.79
N ASN A 190 -11.36 -26.53 -15.51
CA ASN A 190 -10.21 -25.63 -15.32
C ASN A 190 -9.92 -24.87 -16.61
N ILE A 191 -9.58 -23.58 -16.48
CA ILE A 191 -9.12 -22.73 -17.57
C ILE A 191 -7.64 -22.46 -17.31
N ILE A 192 -6.78 -23.08 -18.12
CA ILE A 192 -5.33 -23.02 -17.95
C ILE A 192 -4.72 -22.23 -19.11
N TYR A 193 -3.90 -21.24 -18.77
CA TYR A 193 -3.25 -20.36 -19.74
C TYR A 193 -1.74 -20.41 -19.55
N LYS A 194 -1.00 -20.65 -20.64
CA LYS A 194 0.45 -20.67 -20.67
C LYS A 194 0.97 -19.52 -21.53
N THR A 195 2.02 -18.86 -21.08
CA THR A 195 2.68 -17.81 -21.87
C THR A 195 4.17 -17.71 -21.54
N SER A 196 4.93 -17.28 -22.54
CA SER A 196 6.36 -16.94 -22.45
C SER A 196 6.60 -15.45 -22.74
N THR A 197 5.54 -14.65 -22.77
CA THR A 197 5.59 -13.23 -23.18
C THR A 197 5.10 -12.31 -22.06
N THR A 198 5.51 -11.05 -22.12
CA THR A 198 5.02 -9.96 -21.26
C THR A 198 4.11 -9.02 -22.04
N GLY A 199 3.52 -8.02 -21.37
CA GLY A 199 2.56 -7.10 -21.98
C GLY A 199 1.13 -7.62 -21.92
N TRP A 200 0.28 -7.16 -22.85
CA TRP A 200 -1.11 -7.60 -22.94
C TRP A 200 -1.20 -9.07 -23.31
N GLN A 201 -1.92 -9.82 -22.49
CA GLN A 201 -2.24 -11.22 -22.68
C GLN A 201 -3.76 -11.36 -22.84
N LYS A 202 -4.17 -12.35 -23.63
CA LYS A 202 -5.59 -12.64 -23.93
C LYS A 202 -5.85 -14.13 -23.72
N ILE A 203 -6.80 -14.44 -22.84
CA ILE A 203 -7.35 -15.78 -22.64
C ILE A 203 -8.68 -15.85 -23.39
N ASP A 204 -8.75 -16.65 -24.44
CA ASP A 204 -10.02 -16.92 -25.13
C ASP A 204 -10.89 -17.84 -24.27
N LEU A 205 -12.11 -17.39 -23.99
CA LEU A 205 -13.09 -18.09 -23.15
C LEU A 205 -14.26 -18.67 -23.98
N SER A 206 -14.24 -18.48 -25.30
CA SER A 206 -15.35 -18.82 -26.20
C SER A 206 -15.71 -20.30 -26.17
N GLU A 207 -14.72 -21.18 -26.01
CA GLU A 207 -14.87 -22.65 -25.96
C GLU A 207 -15.56 -23.15 -24.68
N TYR A 208 -15.44 -22.41 -23.58
CA TYR A 208 -16.00 -22.77 -22.27
C TYR A 208 -17.50 -22.47 -22.17
N LYS A 209 -18.07 -21.77 -23.16
CA LYS A 209 -19.51 -21.42 -23.24
C LYS A 209 -20.04 -20.84 -21.91
N LEU A 210 -19.28 -19.93 -21.32
CA LEU A 210 -19.62 -19.27 -20.05
C LEU A 210 -20.75 -18.27 -20.26
N ASN A 211 -21.99 -18.74 -20.05
CA ASN A 211 -23.20 -17.93 -20.11
C ASN A 211 -23.75 -17.77 -18.69
N PHE A 212 -23.87 -16.53 -18.24
CA PHE A 212 -24.40 -16.18 -16.93
C PHE A 212 -25.75 -15.50 -17.10
N ASN A 213 -26.72 -15.99 -16.33
CA ASN A 213 -28.04 -15.43 -16.20
C ASN A 213 -28.25 -15.01 -14.74
N ASN A 214 -28.93 -13.88 -14.55
CA ASN A 214 -29.31 -13.37 -13.23
C ASN A 214 -28.12 -13.01 -12.32
N LEU A 215 -27.01 -12.54 -12.89
CA LEU A 215 -25.85 -12.01 -12.15
C LEU A 215 -25.61 -10.54 -12.53
N ASP A 216 -25.31 -9.70 -11.55
CA ASP A 216 -24.92 -8.31 -11.71
C ASP A 216 -23.41 -8.09 -11.55
N LYS A 217 -22.72 -9.02 -10.88
CA LYS A 217 -21.27 -9.02 -10.68
C LYS A 217 -20.66 -10.41 -10.77
N ILE A 218 -19.42 -10.46 -11.24
CA ILE A 218 -18.55 -11.64 -11.17
C ILE A 218 -17.17 -11.23 -10.69
N ALA A 219 -16.47 -12.13 -10.00
CA ALA A 219 -15.04 -11.97 -9.74
C ALA A 219 -14.24 -12.84 -10.71
N VAL A 220 -13.20 -12.29 -11.31
CA VAL A 220 -12.29 -13.00 -12.21
C VAL A 220 -10.87 -12.85 -11.71
N THR A 221 -10.20 -13.98 -11.48
CA THR A 221 -8.92 -14.06 -10.79
C THR A 221 -7.95 -14.97 -11.54
N LEU A 222 -6.66 -14.73 -11.32
CA LEU A 222 -5.54 -15.51 -11.81
C LEU A 222 -4.75 -16.08 -10.64
N GLN A 223 -4.38 -17.34 -10.76
CA GLN A 223 -3.48 -18.04 -9.85
C GLN A 223 -2.28 -18.54 -10.67
N LEU A 224 -1.05 -18.21 -10.24
CA LEU A 224 0.15 -18.82 -10.82
C LEU A 224 0.23 -20.25 -10.30
N VAL A 225 0.16 -21.24 -11.18
CA VAL A 225 0.12 -22.66 -10.77
C VAL A 225 1.39 -23.43 -11.11
N ASP A 226 2.18 -22.93 -12.07
CA ASP A 226 3.45 -23.53 -12.47
C ASP A 226 4.31 -22.49 -13.21
N HIS A 227 5.63 -22.64 -13.20
CA HIS A 227 6.56 -21.76 -13.89
C HIS A 227 7.88 -22.45 -14.26
N LYS A 228 8.50 -21.95 -15.33
CA LYS A 228 9.86 -22.27 -15.72
C LYS A 228 10.69 -20.99 -15.69
N ALA A 229 11.70 -20.96 -14.81
CA ALA A 229 12.61 -19.83 -14.67
C ALA A 229 13.63 -19.80 -15.84
N LEU A 230 14.16 -18.61 -16.12
CA LEU A 230 15.31 -18.48 -17.02
C LEU A 230 16.58 -19.01 -16.32
N PRO A 231 17.56 -19.56 -17.06
CA PRO A 231 18.84 -19.97 -16.47
C PRO A 231 19.53 -18.78 -15.77
N ASP A 232 20.06 -19.03 -14.56
CA ASP A 232 20.88 -18.07 -13.78
C ASP A 232 20.23 -16.70 -13.48
N ILE A 233 18.90 -16.61 -13.57
CA ILE A 233 18.13 -15.40 -13.31
C ILE A 233 16.99 -15.72 -12.36
N ASP A 234 16.83 -14.90 -11.31
CA ASP A 234 15.68 -15.00 -10.41
C ASP A 234 14.36 -14.87 -11.18
N PHE A 235 13.45 -15.83 -10.96
CA PHE A 235 12.09 -15.75 -11.46
C PHE A 235 11.39 -14.52 -10.91
N VAL A 236 10.84 -13.71 -11.82
CA VAL A 236 10.06 -12.52 -11.50
C VAL A 236 8.79 -12.55 -12.33
N PHE A 237 7.63 -12.56 -11.68
CA PHE A 237 6.36 -12.43 -12.37
C PHE A 237 5.43 -11.47 -11.63
N GLY A 238 4.81 -10.57 -12.38
CA GLY A 238 3.82 -9.66 -11.83
C GLY A 238 2.77 -9.25 -12.86
N VAL A 239 1.54 -9.13 -12.36
CA VAL A 239 0.43 -8.53 -13.11
C VAL A 239 0.36 -7.06 -12.75
N SER A 240 0.21 -6.22 -13.77
CA SER A 240 0.17 -4.77 -13.62
C SER A 240 -1.11 -4.36 -12.88
N ALA A 241 -0.97 -3.44 -11.92
CA ALA A 241 -2.08 -2.87 -11.16
C ALA A 241 -1.97 -1.35 -11.08
N LYS A 242 -3.10 -0.68 -10.92
CA LYS A 242 -3.17 0.75 -10.59
C LYS A 242 -3.71 0.93 -9.18
N LYS A 243 -3.26 1.99 -8.50
CA LYS A 243 -3.82 2.39 -7.20
C LYS A 243 -5.05 3.25 -7.45
N SER A 244 -6.05 3.08 -6.61
CA SER A 244 -7.30 3.83 -6.61
C SER A 244 -8.00 3.62 -5.26
N LEU A 245 -8.98 4.45 -4.94
CA LEU A 245 -9.77 4.29 -3.71
C LEU A 245 -10.71 3.08 -3.74
N SER A 246 -10.90 2.42 -4.89
CA SER A 246 -11.72 1.22 -4.95
C SER A 246 -10.98 0.03 -4.36
N LYS A 247 -11.72 -0.83 -3.66
CA LYS A 247 -11.18 -2.08 -3.10
C LYS A 247 -11.35 -3.23 -4.08
N ASN A 248 -10.93 -3.02 -5.33
CA ASN A 248 -11.12 -3.99 -6.41
C ASN A 248 -9.92 -4.92 -6.59
N LEU A 249 -8.77 -4.67 -5.94
CA LEU A 249 -7.67 -5.64 -5.87
C LEU A 249 -8.02 -6.73 -4.88
N LEU A 250 -8.59 -7.82 -5.40
CA LEU A 250 -8.83 -9.04 -4.64
C LEU A 250 -7.59 -9.91 -4.63
N PHE A 251 -7.28 -10.49 -3.49
CA PHE A 251 -6.27 -11.52 -3.38
C PHE A 251 -6.53 -12.43 -2.20
N ARG A 252 -6.03 -13.65 -2.29
CA ARG A 252 -5.87 -14.55 -1.16
C ARG A 252 -4.50 -15.19 -1.28
N TYR A 253 -3.78 -15.29 -0.16
CA TYR A 253 -2.42 -15.83 -0.17
C TYR A 253 -2.38 -17.35 -0.25
N GLN A 254 -3.49 -18.01 0.06
CA GLN A 254 -3.57 -19.45 0.16
C GLN A 254 -4.82 -19.97 -0.55
N SER A 255 -4.69 -21.14 -1.18
CA SER A 255 -5.82 -21.92 -1.70
C SER A 255 -6.84 -22.10 -0.59
N GLN A 256 -8.11 -21.76 -0.85
CA GLN A 256 -9.20 -21.81 0.15
C GLN A 256 -9.00 -20.93 1.40
N GLY A 257 -8.07 -19.98 1.36
CA GLY A 257 -7.94 -18.94 2.39
C GLY A 257 -8.95 -17.81 2.21
N ASN A 258 -8.99 -16.91 3.20
CA ASN A 258 -9.85 -15.73 3.18
C ASN A 258 -9.45 -14.76 2.06
N TRP A 259 -10.45 -14.12 1.47
CA TRP A 259 -10.23 -13.02 0.54
C TRP A 259 -9.83 -11.76 1.30
N GLU A 260 -8.88 -11.05 0.74
CA GLU A 260 -8.47 -9.72 1.15
C GLU A 260 -8.69 -8.77 -0.03
N ALA A 261 -9.21 -7.58 0.27
CA ALA A 261 -9.41 -6.52 -0.70
C ALA A 261 -8.53 -5.34 -0.35
N SER A 262 -7.76 -4.84 -1.32
CA SER A 262 -6.91 -3.66 -1.17
C SER A 262 -7.27 -2.57 -2.17
N GLU A 263 -6.87 -1.34 -1.86
CA GLU A 263 -7.00 -0.17 -2.73
C GLU A 263 -6.29 -0.36 -4.08
N GLY A 264 -7.04 -0.20 -5.17
CA GLY A 264 -6.58 -0.35 -6.54
C GLY A 264 -7.42 -1.29 -7.39
N SER A 265 -6.97 -1.50 -8.62
CA SER A 265 -7.46 -2.56 -9.51
C SER A 265 -6.33 -3.13 -10.36
N PHE A 266 -6.35 -4.41 -10.69
CA PHE A 266 -5.46 -4.95 -11.73
C PHE A 266 -5.82 -4.34 -13.09
N ILE A 267 -4.81 -4.20 -13.96
CA ILE A 267 -5.01 -3.78 -15.35
C ILE A 267 -5.52 -4.98 -16.13
N THR A 268 -6.85 -5.18 -16.07
CA THR A 268 -7.54 -6.31 -16.69
C THR A 268 -8.90 -5.85 -17.25
N ASN A 269 -9.38 -6.56 -18.27
CA ASN A 269 -10.70 -6.33 -18.86
C ASN A 269 -11.32 -7.63 -19.38
N LEU A 270 -12.63 -7.60 -19.61
CA LEU A 270 -13.41 -8.70 -20.18
C LEU A 270 -14.01 -8.29 -21.51
N ASP A 271 -13.87 -9.15 -22.51
CA ASP A 271 -14.66 -9.09 -23.74
C ASP A 271 -15.97 -9.86 -23.46
N ILE A 272 -17.12 -9.19 -23.60
CA ILE A 272 -18.44 -9.77 -23.28
C ILE A 272 -19.43 -9.63 -24.44
N ARG A 273 -20.37 -10.57 -24.49
CA ARG A 273 -21.61 -10.50 -25.27
C ARG A 273 -22.81 -10.46 -24.32
N TYR A 274 -23.74 -9.53 -24.49
CA TYR A 274 -24.83 -9.34 -23.53
C TYR A 274 -26.18 -9.01 -24.18
N ASP A 275 -27.26 -9.30 -23.44
CA ASP A 275 -28.62 -8.82 -23.73
C ASP A 275 -29.13 -8.00 -22.55
N LYS A 276 -29.24 -6.69 -22.76
CA LYS A 276 -29.69 -5.74 -21.74
C LYS A 276 -31.22 -5.77 -21.60
N ALA A 277 -31.71 -6.01 -20.39
CA ALA A 277 -33.13 -5.99 -20.08
C ALA A 277 -33.70 -4.56 -20.11
N LYS A 278 -35.00 -4.42 -20.37
CA LYS A 278 -35.68 -3.11 -20.38
C LYS A 278 -35.68 -2.52 -18.97
N GLY A 279 -35.01 -1.38 -18.78
CA GLY A 279 -34.86 -0.72 -17.46
C GLY A 279 -33.56 -1.06 -16.72
N GLU A 280 -32.73 -1.98 -17.24
CA GLU A 280 -31.38 -2.22 -16.70
C GLU A 280 -30.50 -1.00 -16.96
N LYS A 281 -29.71 -0.57 -15.96
CA LYS A 281 -28.76 0.54 -16.13
C LYS A 281 -27.61 0.11 -17.04
N ASP A 282 -27.03 1.05 -17.80
CA ASP A 282 -25.75 0.74 -18.45
C ASP A 282 -24.64 0.70 -17.41
N ILE A 283 -23.69 -0.20 -17.63
CA ILE A 283 -22.42 -0.18 -16.93
C ILE A 283 -21.69 1.07 -17.43
N THR A 284 -21.56 2.10 -16.58
CA THR A 284 -20.95 3.40 -16.92
C THR A 284 -19.43 3.33 -16.82
N GLU A 285 -18.71 4.27 -17.44
CA GLU A 285 -17.26 4.38 -17.28
C GLU A 285 -16.84 4.57 -15.81
N GLU A 286 -17.67 5.21 -14.98
CA GLU A 286 -17.48 5.31 -13.52
C GLU A 286 -17.59 3.96 -12.77
N GLN A 287 -18.27 2.97 -13.37
CA GLN A 287 -18.33 1.58 -12.87
C GLN A 287 -17.28 0.67 -13.55
N GLU A 288 -16.70 1.09 -14.68
CA GLU A 288 -15.67 0.36 -15.44
C GLU A 288 -14.25 0.80 -15.12
N THR A 289 -14.08 2.04 -14.66
CA THR A 289 -12.82 2.68 -14.37
C THR A 289 -12.97 3.51 -13.10
N ASP A 290 -12.21 3.18 -12.06
CA ASP A 290 -11.95 4.14 -10.99
C ASP A 290 -11.50 5.43 -11.65
N ASN A 291 -12.27 6.49 -11.43
CA ASN A 291 -12.06 7.80 -12.02
C ASN A 291 -10.64 8.26 -11.65
N ASP A 292 -9.69 8.08 -12.57
CA ASP A 292 -8.30 8.57 -12.44
C ASP A 292 -8.25 10.11 -12.39
N ASN A 293 -9.40 10.77 -12.48
CA ASN A 293 -9.59 12.21 -12.31
C ASN A 293 -9.95 12.64 -10.88
N ASP A 294 -10.14 11.70 -9.95
CA ASP A 294 -10.36 12.04 -8.56
C ASP A 294 -9.09 12.64 -7.94
N THR A 295 -9.21 13.85 -7.40
CA THR A 295 -8.11 14.65 -6.84
C THR A 295 -7.35 13.86 -5.76
N ASP A 296 -8.06 13.06 -4.97
CA ASP A 296 -7.48 12.23 -3.91
C ASP A 296 -6.62 11.08 -4.46
N THR A 297 -7.01 10.49 -5.59
CA THR A 297 -6.23 9.43 -6.26
C THR A 297 -4.97 10.00 -6.92
N LYS A 298 -5.05 11.19 -7.53
CA LYS A 298 -3.86 11.91 -8.05
C LYS A 298 -2.90 12.29 -6.92
N ALA A 299 -3.42 12.81 -5.81
CA ALA A 299 -2.62 13.16 -4.63
C ALA A 299 -1.83 11.97 -4.08
N LEU A 300 -2.50 10.81 -3.94
CA LEU A 300 -1.89 9.59 -3.42
C LEU A 300 -0.82 9.04 -4.37
N ILE A 301 -1.09 9.04 -5.68
CA ILE A 301 -0.13 8.66 -6.72
C ILE A 301 1.13 9.53 -6.65
N SER A 302 0.94 10.85 -6.67
CA SER A 302 2.00 11.84 -6.61
C SER A 302 2.84 11.66 -5.33
N TYR A 303 2.22 11.48 -4.16
CA TYR A 303 2.91 11.22 -2.89
C TYR A 303 3.90 10.04 -2.95
N TYR A 304 3.47 8.89 -3.50
CA TYR A 304 4.35 7.71 -3.58
C TYR A 304 5.49 7.90 -4.59
N GLU A 305 5.22 8.57 -5.72
CA GLU A 305 6.27 8.93 -6.69
C GLU A 305 7.30 9.88 -6.09
N TYR A 306 6.84 10.84 -5.28
CA TYR A 306 7.70 11.78 -4.57
C TYR A 306 8.57 11.10 -3.53
N LYS A 307 7.99 10.27 -2.65
CA LYS A 307 8.77 9.48 -1.67
C LYS A 307 9.83 8.63 -2.36
N LYS A 308 9.48 7.96 -3.46
CA LYS A 308 10.42 7.14 -4.23
C LYS A 308 11.54 7.98 -4.87
N THR A 309 11.24 9.20 -5.30
CA THR A 309 12.21 10.12 -5.90
C THR A 309 13.12 10.73 -4.83
N ALA A 310 12.55 11.20 -3.71
CA ALA A 310 13.27 11.70 -2.54
C ALA A 310 14.30 10.67 -2.03
N GLN A 311 13.90 9.40 -1.89
CA GLN A 311 14.77 8.32 -1.43
C GLN A 311 15.96 8.03 -2.35
N LYS A 312 15.91 8.41 -3.63
CA LYS A 312 17.03 8.27 -4.57
C LYS A 312 18.04 9.41 -4.47
N THR A 313 17.71 10.48 -3.75
CA THR A 313 18.59 11.64 -3.65
C THR A 313 19.71 11.42 -2.64
N VAL A 314 20.72 12.29 -2.68
CA VAL A 314 21.83 12.32 -1.70
C VAL A 314 21.42 12.95 -0.36
N TYR A 315 20.31 13.68 -0.34
CA TYR A 315 19.80 14.37 0.85
C TYR A 315 19.23 13.37 1.86
N GLY A 316 19.58 13.51 3.13
CA GLY A 316 19.37 12.49 4.17
C GLY A 316 20.32 11.29 4.03
N LYS A 317 21.27 11.35 3.09
CA LYS A 317 22.28 10.32 2.78
C LYS A 317 23.69 10.90 2.67
N ASN A 318 23.90 12.16 3.05
CA ASN A 318 25.16 12.84 2.92
C ASN A 318 26.22 12.21 3.84
N LYS A 319 27.41 11.99 3.28
CA LYS A 319 28.56 11.49 4.05
C LYS A 319 29.05 12.49 5.09
N GLU A 320 28.83 13.77 4.84
CA GLU A 320 29.19 14.88 5.73
C GLU A 320 28.07 15.24 6.73
N GLY A 321 26.95 14.49 6.74
CA GLY A 321 25.90 14.70 7.74
C GLY A 321 26.38 14.37 9.15
N LYS A 322 25.84 15.09 10.13
CA LYS A 322 26.32 15.09 11.51
C LYS A 322 25.18 14.76 12.47
N TYR A 323 25.54 14.39 13.69
CA TYR A 323 24.60 14.16 14.78
C TYR A 323 24.84 15.15 15.90
N ILE A 324 23.77 15.60 16.54
CA ILE A 324 23.78 16.20 17.87
C ILE A 324 23.35 15.12 18.86
N ASP A 325 24.26 14.74 19.75
CA ASP A 325 23.95 13.81 20.83
C ASP A 325 23.20 14.55 21.95
N LEU A 326 21.93 14.19 22.13
CA LEU A 326 21.12 14.62 23.27
C LEU A 326 21.10 13.50 24.32
N LYS A 327 20.62 13.82 25.52
CA LYS A 327 20.54 12.83 26.62
C LYS A 327 19.74 11.58 26.26
N ASP A 328 18.68 11.75 25.48
CA ASP A 328 17.64 10.75 25.21
C ASP A 328 17.35 10.56 23.71
N ALA A 329 18.16 11.15 22.83
CA ALA A 329 18.03 11.05 21.37
C ALA A 329 19.35 11.39 20.67
N LYS A 330 19.47 11.02 19.40
CA LYS A 330 20.50 11.55 18.50
C LYS A 330 19.82 12.23 17.33
N ILE A 331 20.07 13.53 17.16
CA ILE A 331 19.43 14.32 16.11
C ILE A 331 20.38 14.46 14.93
N TYR A 332 20.03 13.86 13.81
CA TYR A 332 20.77 13.96 12.56
C TYR A 332 20.43 15.25 11.82
N TYR A 333 21.45 15.88 11.25
CA TYR A 333 21.27 17.02 10.38
C TYR A 333 22.34 17.07 9.28
N GLU A 334 22.02 17.78 8.19
CA GLU A 334 22.93 18.02 7.08
C GLU A 334 23.02 19.53 6.80
N GLU A 335 24.20 19.99 6.39
CA GLU A 335 24.45 21.39 6.06
C GLU A 335 24.76 21.56 4.57
N TYR A 336 24.17 22.59 3.95
CA TYR A 336 24.36 22.93 2.54
C TYR A 336 24.47 24.43 2.34
N GLY A 337 25.32 24.85 1.40
CA GLY A 337 25.47 26.26 1.07
C GLY A 337 26.19 27.07 2.15
N LYS A 338 26.07 28.40 2.06
CA LYS A 338 26.68 29.39 2.96
C LYS A 338 25.76 30.61 3.04
N GLY A 339 25.90 31.41 4.11
CA GLY A 339 25.13 32.63 4.31
C GLY A 339 24.29 32.57 5.57
N GLN A 340 23.14 33.25 5.56
CA GLN A 340 22.21 33.27 6.69
C GLN A 340 21.71 31.85 7.01
N PRO A 341 21.63 31.44 8.30
CA PRO A 341 21.14 30.12 8.67
C PRO A 341 19.65 29.95 8.35
N LEU A 342 19.33 28.87 7.64
CA LEU A 342 17.97 28.47 7.29
C LEU A 342 17.73 27.03 7.72
N ILE A 343 16.89 26.82 8.73
CA ILE A 343 16.48 25.49 9.19
C ILE A 343 15.37 24.94 8.29
N LEU A 344 15.47 23.67 7.87
CA LEU A 344 14.39 22.94 7.21
C LEU A 344 13.87 21.80 8.11
N LEU A 345 12.56 21.76 8.37
CA LEU A 345 11.88 20.75 9.20
C LEU A 345 10.82 19.99 8.41
N HIS A 346 10.98 18.68 8.28
CA HIS A 346 10.13 17.82 7.43
C HIS A 346 8.79 17.46 8.11
N GLY A 347 7.88 16.86 7.36
CA GLY A 347 6.58 16.40 7.85
C GLY A 347 6.60 15.04 8.57
N ASN A 348 5.45 14.60 9.07
CA ASN A 348 5.33 13.34 9.82
C ASN A 348 5.81 12.13 9.01
N ASN A 349 6.52 11.22 9.69
CA ASN A 349 7.07 10.01 9.09
C ASN A 349 7.96 10.31 7.85
N GLY A 350 8.57 11.50 7.85
CA GLY A 350 9.40 12.05 6.79
C GLY A 350 10.90 11.96 7.09
N SER A 351 11.70 12.68 6.29
CA SER A 351 13.13 12.91 6.54
C SER A 351 13.64 14.10 5.72
N ILE A 352 14.91 14.48 5.91
CA ILE A 352 15.64 15.48 5.12
C ILE A 352 15.44 15.29 3.59
N SER A 353 15.32 14.04 3.12
CA SER A 353 15.15 13.77 1.68
C SER A 353 13.88 14.39 1.08
N ASP A 354 12.89 14.68 1.92
CA ASP A 354 11.63 15.30 1.49
C ASP A 354 11.86 16.73 0.96
N PHE A 355 12.95 17.38 1.37
CA PHE A 355 13.37 18.69 0.85
C PHE A 355 14.32 18.60 -0.34
N SER A 356 14.35 17.49 -1.07
CA SER A 356 15.25 17.30 -2.22
C SER A 356 15.14 18.37 -3.32
N LYS A 357 14.02 19.09 -3.39
CA LYS A 357 13.80 20.22 -4.31
C LYS A 357 14.08 21.59 -3.69
N GLN A 358 13.98 21.71 -2.37
CA GLN A 358 14.17 22.95 -1.62
C GLN A 358 15.66 23.15 -1.29
N ILE A 359 16.35 22.11 -0.80
CA ILE A 359 17.77 22.17 -0.40
C ILE A 359 18.66 22.78 -1.51
N PRO A 360 18.70 22.24 -2.75
CA PRO A 360 19.57 22.79 -3.79
C PRO A 360 19.19 24.21 -4.23
N PHE A 361 17.93 24.60 -4.03
CA PHE A 361 17.46 25.94 -4.37
C PHE A 361 17.94 26.97 -3.33
N PHE A 362 17.72 26.71 -2.05
CA PHE A 362 18.09 27.63 -0.96
C PHE A 362 19.59 27.65 -0.67
N ALA A 363 20.29 26.53 -0.85
CA ALA A 363 21.74 26.44 -0.64
C ALA A 363 22.56 27.39 -1.54
N LYS A 364 21.95 27.97 -2.57
CA LYS A 364 22.57 29.02 -3.40
C LYS A 364 22.82 30.33 -2.63
N ASN A 365 22.00 30.64 -1.62
CA ASN A 365 22.03 31.92 -0.91
C ASN A 365 22.01 31.81 0.62
N TYR A 366 21.67 30.63 1.15
CA TYR A 366 21.54 30.36 2.58
C TYR A 366 22.48 29.25 3.03
N ARG A 367 22.87 29.28 4.30
CA ARG A 367 23.40 28.10 5.00
C ARG A 367 22.19 27.27 5.43
N VAL A 368 21.79 26.34 4.57
CA VAL A 368 20.67 25.42 4.81
C VAL A 368 21.11 24.36 5.81
N ILE A 369 20.34 24.20 6.88
CA ILE A 369 20.52 23.19 7.91
C ILE A 369 19.24 22.35 7.91
N ALA A 370 19.27 21.20 7.24
CA ALA A 370 18.13 20.29 7.17
C ALA A 370 18.22 19.27 8.31
N VAL A 371 17.14 19.13 9.08
CA VAL A 371 17.14 18.33 10.31
C VAL A 371 16.15 17.17 10.17
N ASP A 372 16.61 15.97 10.51
CA ASP A 372 15.71 14.84 10.78
C ASP A 372 15.18 14.98 12.21
N THR A 373 13.86 15.10 12.36
CA THR A 373 13.23 15.22 13.68
C THR A 373 13.34 13.92 14.47
N ARG A 374 13.25 13.98 15.81
CA ARG A 374 13.43 12.84 16.71
C ARG A 374 12.66 11.60 16.24
N GLY A 375 13.35 10.46 16.19
CA GLY A 375 12.77 9.16 15.82
C GLY A 375 12.37 9.02 14.35
N GLN A 376 12.75 9.98 13.50
CA GLN A 376 12.44 10.01 12.07
C GLN A 376 13.73 10.16 11.25
N GLY A 377 13.67 9.80 9.97
CA GLY A 377 14.85 9.76 9.11
C GLY A 377 16.00 8.95 9.72
N ARG A 378 17.12 9.61 9.97
CA ARG A 378 18.31 9.04 10.64
C ARG A 378 18.42 9.38 12.11
N SER A 379 17.56 10.27 12.61
CA SER A 379 17.51 10.60 14.03
C SER A 379 16.98 9.44 14.84
N THR A 380 17.60 9.19 15.99
CA THR A 380 17.15 8.15 16.91
C THR A 380 16.43 8.76 18.09
N ASP A 381 15.50 7.99 18.65
CA ASP A 381 14.89 8.26 19.93
C ASP A 381 15.20 7.07 20.85
N LEU A 382 15.76 7.34 22.02
CA LEU A 382 16.18 6.32 22.97
C LEU A 382 15.11 6.07 24.05
N THR A 383 13.95 6.69 23.90
CA THR A 383 12.80 6.58 24.80
C THR A 383 11.67 5.76 24.19
N GLN A 384 10.64 5.47 24.99
CA GLN A 384 9.38 4.89 24.54
C GLN A 384 8.19 5.85 24.78
N ASP A 385 8.47 7.12 25.09
CA ASP A 385 7.48 8.09 25.52
C ASP A 385 6.56 8.52 24.35
N ALA A 386 5.41 9.13 24.63
CA ALA A 386 4.63 9.73 23.55
C ALA A 386 5.42 10.89 22.90
N TYR A 387 5.33 11.02 21.58
CA TYR A 387 5.88 12.20 20.91
C TYR A 387 4.98 13.42 21.17
N SER A 388 5.62 14.59 21.25
CA SER A 388 4.96 15.88 21.24
C SER A 388 5.76 16.88 20.41
N TYR A 389 5.10 17.89 19.86
CA TYR A 389 5.78 18.91 19.06
C TYR A 389 6.60 19.87 19.93
N GLU A 390 6.24 20.04 21.21
CA GLU A 390 7.03 20.73 22.23
C GLU A 390 8.37 20.02 22.45
N LYS A 391 8.38 18.68 22.44
CA LYS A 391 9.62 17.92 22.52
C LYS A 391 10.49 18.12 21.27
N PHE A 392 9.88 18.14 20.09
CA PHE A 392 10.59 18.43 18.84
C PHE A 392 11.14 19.86 18.80
N ALA A 393 10.41 20.84 19.33
CA ALA A 393 10.86 22.23 19.47
C ALA A 393 12.03 22.35 20.47
N SER A 394 11.96 21.64 21.59
CA SER A 394 13.07 21.55 22.56
C SER A 394 14.32 20.91 21.95
N ASP A 395 14.17 19.86 21.12
CA ASP A 395 15.30 19.27 20.40
C ASP A 395 15.89 20.26 19.38
N LEU A 396 15.04 21.02 18.68
CA LEU A 396 15.48 22.08 17.75
C LEU A 396 16.25 23.19 18.48
N TYR A 397 15.80 23.62 19.67
CA TYR A 397 16.55 24.55 20.51
C TYR A 397 17.98 24.03 20.75
N GLN A 398 18.13 22.76 21.12
CA GLN A 398 19.46 22.16 21.34
C GLN A 398 20.29 22.16 20.06
N VAL A 399 19.71 21.84 18.89
CA VAL A 399 20.41 21.91 17.60
C VAL A 399 20.93 23.33 17.34
N ILE A 400 20.08 24.36 17.47
CA ILE A 400 20.47 25.75 17.21
C ILE A 400 21.57 26.21 18.18
N LYS A 401 21.46 25.84 19.46
CA LYS A 401 22.50 26.13 20.48
C LYS A 401 23.81 25.41 20.18
N SER A 402 23.78 24.12 19.86
CA SER A 402 25.00 23.34 19.55
C SER A 402 25.73 23.86 18.31
N LEU A 403 25.01 24.46 17.36
CA LEU A 403 25.58 25.09 16.18
C LEU A 403 26.04 26.54 16.40
N ASN A 404 25.93 27.05 17.63
CA ASN A 404 26.25 28.42 18.03
C ASN A 404 25.55 29.46 17.14
N LEU A 405 24.26 29.24 16.86
CA LEU A 405 23.44 30.15 16.09
C LEU A 405 22.63 31.03 17.04
N GLU A 406 22.61 32.33 16.76
CA GLU A 406 21.84 33.30 17.55
C GLU A 406 20.41 33.44 17.02
N GLN A 407 20.26 33.60 15.70
CA GLN A 407 18.98 33.72 15.01
C GLN A 407 18.95 32.90 13.73
N VAL A 408 17.80 32.32 13.41
CA VAL A 408 17.61 31.47 12.23
C VAL A 408 16.32 31.82 11.49
N ASP A 409 16.31 31.65 10.17
CA ASP A 409 15.06 31.49 9.41
C ASP A 409 14.63 30.01 9.48
N ILE A 410 13.32 29.74 9.45
CA ILE A 410 12.79 28.35 9.52
C ILE A 410 11.78 28.12 8.40
N ILE A 411 11.93 27.05 7.64
CA ILE A 411 10.87 26.50 6.77
C ILE A 411 10.44 25.15 7.35
N GLY A 412 9.18 25.06 7.75
CA GLY A 412 8.58 23.85 8.29
C GLY A 412 7.42 23.35 7.43
N TRP A 413 7.46 22.08 7.04
CA TRP A 413 6.38 21.41 6.32
C TRP A 413 5.61 20.46 7.24
N SER A 414 4.28 20.60 7.28
CA SER A 414 3.37 19.79 8.09
C SER A 414 3.76 19.82 9.57
N ASP A 415 4.10 18.67 10.16
CA ASP A 415 4.72 18.54 11.49
C ASP A 415 5.88 19.52 11.74
N GLY A 416 6.73 19.75 10.74
CA GLY A 416 7.81 20.72 10.84
C GLY A 416 7.32 22.16 10.97
N GLY A 417 6.18 22.49 10.35
CA GLY A 417 5.51 23.78 10.50
C GLY A 417 4.90 23.96 11.89
N ASN A 418 4.26 22.91 12.41
CA ASN A 418 3.73 22.89 13.78
C ASN A 418 4.85 23.09 14.82
N THR A 419 5.95 22.36 14.63
CA THR A 419 7.17 22.47 15.45
C THR A 419 7.75 23.88 15.40
N ALA A 420 7.81 24.50 14.21
CA ALA A 420 8.34 25.86 14.05
C ALA A 420 7.50 26.92 14.78
N LEU A 421 6.16 26.80 14.72
CA LEU A 421 5.26 27.70 15.46
C LEU A 421 5.45 27.55 16.97
N ILE A 422 5.58 26.32 17.46
CA ILE A 422 5.83 26.05 18.88
C ILE A 422 7.17 26.61 19.32
N PHE A 423 8.22 26.28 18.59
CA PHE A 423 9.57 26.81 18.86
C PHE A 423 9.58 28.34 18.93
N ASN A 424 8.85 29.02 18.03
CA ASN A 424 8.88 30.48 18.00
C ASN A 424 8.15 31.14 19.17
N TYR A 425 7.01 30.65 19.64
CA TYR A 425 6.39 31.27 20.81
C TYR A 425 7.17 30.97 22.11
N GLU A 426 7.97 29.90 22.14
CA GLU A 426 8.87 29.56 23.26
C GLU A 426 10.20 30.33 23.22
N HIS A 427 10.75 30.56 22.03
CA HIS A 427 12.05 31.18 21.78
C HIS A 427 12.01 32.25 20.67
N PRO A 428 11.17 33.30 20.79
CA PRO A 428 10.95 34.28 19.73
C PRO A 428 12.23 35.06 19.36
N GLU A 429 13.16 35.21 20.30
CA GLU A 429 14.44 35.89 20.13
C GLU A 429 15.40 35.17 19.18
N MET A 430 15.21 33.86 18.99
CA MET A 430 16.07 33.00 18.16
C MET A 430 15.56 32.86 16.71
N VAL A 431 14.46 33.51 16.37
CA VAL A 431 13.80 33.36 15.06
C VAL A 431 13.80 34.67 14.30
N ASN A 432 14.24 34.64 13.05
CA ASN A 432 14.12 35.76 12.12
C ASN A 432 12.75 35.74 11.43
N ARG A 433 12.49 34.68 10.65
CA ARG A 433 11.23 34.47 9.90
C ARG A 433 10.86 33.00 9.90
N ILE A 434 9.56 32.73 9.74
CA ILE A 434 9.04 31.37 9.62
C ILE A 434 8.24 31.25 8.33
N VAL A 435 8.42 30.14 7.62
CA VAL A 435 7.46 29.65 6.64
C VAL A 435 6.85 28.36 7.17
N THR A 436 5.52 28.30 7.22
CA THR A 436 4.78 27.08 7.49
C THR A 436 4.09 26.60 6.23
N ILE A 437 4.15 25.30 5.95
CA ILE A 437 3.49 24.68 4.80
C ILE A 437 2.55 23.61 5.34
N GLY A 438 1.23 23.81 5.26
CA GLY A 438 0.24 22.85 5.74
C GLY A 438 0.27 22.64 7.26
N ALA A 439 0.54 23.68 8.05
CA ALA A 439 0.51 23.60 9.51
C ALA A 439 -0.93 23.63 10.06
N ASN A 440 -1.13 23.05 11.24
CA ASN A 440 -2.40 23.06 11.98
C ASN A 440 -2.17 23.32 13.47
N MET A 441 -3.08 24.06 14.10
CA MET A 441 -3.06 24.30 15.55
C MET A 441 -3.44 23.07 16.39
N ASN A 442 -4.27 22.18 15.86
CA ASN A 442 -4.76 20.98 16.53
C ASN A 442 -5.44 20.00 15.56
N PRO A 443 -5.71 18.75 15.97
CA PRO A 443 -6.33 17.74 15.12
C PRO A 443 -7.70 18.13 14.54
N ALA A 444 -8.44 19.05 15.16
CA ALA A 444 -9.74 19.50 14.63
C ALA A 444 -9.59 20.31 13.33
N GLY A 445 -8.39 20.85 13.07
CA GLY A 445 -8.03 21.52 11.83
C GLY A 445 -7.73 20.58 10.65
N VAL A 446 -7.66 19.28 10.89
CA VAL A 446 -7.42 18.25 9.87
C VAL A 446 -8.77 17.73 9.38
N LYS A 447 -8.91 17.44 8.07
CA LYS A 447 -10.12 16.84 7.50
C LYS A 447 -10.46 15.52 8.18
N GLU A 448 -11.74 15.30 8.44
CA GLU A 448 -12.29 14.15 9.16
C GLU A 448 -11.93 12.83 8.49
N THR A 449 -11.89 12.81 7.16
CA THR A 449 -11.53 11.63 6.37
C THR A 449 -10.15 11.09 6.72
N LEU A 450 -9.16 11.98 6.87
CA LEU A 450 -7.81 11.60 7.27
C LEU A 450 -7.76 11.14 8.74
N ILE A 451 -8.45 11.86 9.64
CA ILE A 451 -8.53 11.47 11.07
C ILE A 451 -9.10 10.05 11.23
N GLU A 452 -10.17 9.71 10.51
CA GLU A 452 -10.77 8.39 10.57
C GLU A 452 -9.87 7.30 9.95
N GLN A 453 -9.08 7.63 8.92
CA GLN A 453 -8.06 6.72 8.38
C GLN A 453 -6.95 6.44 9.41
N LEU A 454 -6.44 7.49 10.07
CA LEU A 454 -5.41 7.36 11.10
C LEU A 454 -5.90 6.51 12.29
N LYS A 455 -7.13 6.73 12.77
CA LYS A 455 -7.74 5.89 13.82
C LYS A 455 -7.81 4.41 13.43
N LYS A 456 -8.17 4.12 12.17
CA LYS A 456 -8.21 2.73 11.66
C LYS A 456 -6.82 2.10 11.60
N GLN A 457 -5.78 2.87 11.22
CA GLN A 457 -4.40 2.38 11.20
C GLN A 457 -3.90 2.02 12.60
N VAL A 458 -4.26 2.83 13.61
CA VAL A 458 -3.98 2.48 15.01
C VAL A 458 -4.69 1.20 15.42
N ALA A 459 -5.99 1.10 15.15
CA ALA A 459 -6.78 -0.08 15.51
C ALA A 459 -6.31 -1.37 14.81
N GLY A 460 -5.76 -1.25 13.60
CA GLY A 460 -5.23 -2.38 12.82
C GLY A 460 -3.95 -2.99 13.38
N ASN A 461 -3.21 -2.26 14.23
CA ASN A 461 -1.98 -2.71 14.90
C ASN A 461 -0.94 -3.37 13.97
N ASP A 462 -0.75 -2.82 12.76
CA ASP A 462 0.28 -3.30 11.83
C ASP A 462 1.69 -3.06 12.40
N PRO A 463 2.53 -4.10 12.59
CA PRO A 463 3.90 -3.96 13.09
C PRO A 463 4.80 -3.03 12.27
N LYS A 464 4.46 -2.74 11.00
CA LYS A 464 5.21 -1.83 10.13
C LYS A 464 4.84 -0.36 10.33
N THR A 465 3.76 -0.09 11.08
CA THR A 465 3.25 1.26 11.31
C THR A 465 3.88 1.86 12.55
N ASN A 466 4.44 3.07 12.43
CA ASN A 466 4.93 3.81 13.60
C ASN A 466 3.75 4.41 14.38
N GLN A 467 3.22 3.62 15.31
CA GLN A 467 2.05 3.98 16.12
C GLN A 467 2.24 5.29 16.89
N ARG A 468 3.45 5.57 17.39
CA ARG A 468 3.75 6.80 18.15
C ARG A 468 3.58 8.05 17.29
N LEU A 469 3.96 7.99 16.01
CA LEU A 469 3.80 9.11 15.07
C LEU A 469 2.35 9.33 14.64
N ILE A 470 1.55 8.26 14.50
CA ILE A 470 0.11 8.40 14.22
C ILE A 470 -0.59 9.00 15.44
N GLN A 471 -0.25 8.54 16.65
CA GLN A 471 -0.78 9.10 17.88
C GLN A 471 -0.41 10.57 18.05
N LEU A 472 0.77 11.00 17.60
CA LEU A 472 1.13 12.42 17.55
C LEU A 472 0.12 13.20 16.69
N MET A 473 -0.17 12.76 15.47
CA MET A 473 -1.12 13.45 14.57
C MET A 473 -2.56 13.45 15.10
N LEU A 474 -2.97 12.41 15.84
CA LEU A 474 -4.32 12.29 16.38
C LEU A 474 -4.56 13.14 17.63
N ASN A 475 -3.52 13.40 18.42
CA ASN A 475 -3.65 14.04 19.74
C ASN A 475 -2.97 15.41 19.82
N HIS A 476 -2.08 15.74 18.88
CA HIS A 476 -1.27 16.95 18.86
C HIS A 476 -1.29 17.60 17.46
N PRO A 477 -0.86 18.87 17.34
CA PRO A 477 -0.56 19.78 18.44
C PRO A 477 -1.84 20.22 19.18
N ASP A 478 -1.71 21.00 20.24
CA ASP A 478 -2.85 21.64 20.90
C ASP A 478 -2.53 23.13 21.15
N ILE A 479 -2.11 23.82 20.08
CA ILE A 479 -1.73 25.23 20.13
C ILE A 479 -2.98 26.07 20.40
N LYS A 480 -2.98 26.80 21.50
CA LYS A 480 -4.07 27.70 21.88
C LYS A 480 -3.96 29.02 21.12
N SER A 481 -5.10 29.67 20.88
CA SER A 481 -5.14 30.94 20.14
C SER A 481 -4.29 32.03 20.78
N ASN A 482 -4.24 32.09 22.12
CA ASN A 482 -3.41 33.06 22.84
C ASN A 482 -1.91 32.79 22.68
N GLN A 483 -1.47 31.55 22.45
CA GLN A 483 -0.07 31.22 22.18
C GLN A 483 0.35 31.72 20.79
N LEU A 484 -0.48 31.49 19.75
CA LEU A 484 -0.18 32.03 18.42
C LEU A 484 -0.16 33.55 18.39
N SER A 485 -0.99 34.22 19.20
CA SER A 485 -0.97 35.69 19.30
C SER A 485 0.29 36.27 19.93
N LEU A 486 1.15 35.45 20.56
CA LEU A 486 2.46 35.87 21.05
C LEU A 486 3.51 35.96 19.93
N ILE A 487 3.26 35.36 18.77
CA ILE A 487 4.18 35.36 17.64
C ILE A 487 4.20 36.75 16.99
N THR A 488 5.31 37.46 17.17
CA THR A 488 5.55 38.79 16.58
C THR A 488 6.48 38.76 15.37
N ASN A 489 7.27 37.70 15.21
CA ASN A 489 8.18 37.51 14.08
C ASN A 489 7.37 37.34 12.77
N PRO A 490 7.90 37.75 11.60
CA PRO A 490 7.22 37.51 10.33
C PRO A 490 6.98 36.02 10.06
N VAL A 491 5.74 35.66 9.71
CA VAL A 491 5.34 34.29 9.34
C VAL A 491 4.64 34.25 7.99
N LEU A 492 5.12 33.42 7.06
CA LEU A 492 4.38 33.05 5.87
C LEU A 492 3.62 31.74 6.12
N VAL A 493 2.29 31.80 6.06
CA VAL A 493 1.39 30.64 6.17
C VAL A 493 1.03 30.16 4.77
N VAL A 494 1.44 28.95 4.41
CA VAL A 494 1.23 28.35 3.09
C VAL A 494 0.36 27.10 3.21
N ALA A 495 -0.61 26.93 2.30
CA ALA A 495 -1.37 25.69 2.14
C ALA A 495 -1.76 25.47 0.67
N GLY A 496 -2.11 24.24 0.31
CA GLY A 496 -2.67 23.92 -0.99
C GLY A 496 -4.17 24.27 -1.06
N SER A 497 -4.72 24.51 -2.25
CA SER A 497 -6.18 24.65 -2.41
C SER A 497 -6.96 23.39 -2.04
N ASP A 498 -6.31 22.23 -2.16
CA ASP A 498 -6.88 20.90 -1.94
C ASP A 498 -6.16 20.17 -0.77
N ASP A 499 -5.69 20.93 0.23
CA ASP A 499 -4.94 20.42 1.38
C ASP A 499 -5.80 19.50 2.28
N VAL A 500 -5.15 18.61 3.03
CA VAL A 500 -5.79 17.81 4.10
C VAL A 500 -6.06 18.66 5.35
N ILE A 501 -5.38 19.79 5.50
CA ILE A 501 -5.71 20.82 6.49
C ILE A 501 -6.87 21.66 5.95
N LYS A 502 -7.85 21.95 6.81
CA LYS A 502 -9.04 22.74 6.45
C LYS A 502 -8.64 24.18 6.14
N ASP A 503 -9.12 24.75 5.03
CA ASP A 503 -8.84 26.14 4.62
C ASP A 503 -9.20 27.16 5.72
N GLU A 504 -10.34 26.96 6.39
CA GLU A 504 -10.77 27.79 7.53
C GLU A 504 -9.74 27.78 8.68
N HIS A 505 -9.06 26.66 8.89
CA HIS A 505 -8.06 26.48 9.94
C HIS A 505 -6.73 27.14 9.56
N THR A 506 -6.30 27.02 8.31
CA THR A 506 -5.14 27.74 7.78
C THR A 506 -5.34 29.26 7.88
N ARG A 507 -6.54 29.75 7.51
CA ARG A 507 -6.88 31.18 7.63
C ARG A 507 -6.97 31.64 9.09
N LEU A 508 -7.40 30.76 10.00
CA LEU A 508 -7.40 31.06 11.43
C LEU A 508 -5.97 31.28 11.96
N ILE A 509 -5.00 30.44 11.56
CA ILE A 509 -3.58 30.63 11.93
C ILE A 509 -3.09 32.01 11.48
N HIS A 510 -3.31 32.36 10.21
CA HIS A 510 -2.95 33.67 9.67
C HIS A 510 -3.63 34.82 10.45
N LYS A 511 -4.92 34.69 10.77
CA LYS A 511 -5.66 35.70 11.54
C LYS A 511 -5.10 35.90 12.94
N LEU A 512 -4.60 34.85 13.58
CA LEU A 512 -4.11 34.89 14.97
C LEU A 512 -2.68 35.41 15.09
N ILE A 513 -1.85 35.27 14.05
CA ILE A 513 -0.47 35.75 14.02
C ILE A 513 -0.43 37.15 13.40
N ARG A 514 -0.13 38.17 14.23
CA ARG A 514 -0.23 39.58 13.84
C ARG A 514 0.63 39.94 12.62
N ASN A 515 1.82 39.38 12.52
CA ASN A 515 2.77 39.66 11.45
C ASN A 515 2.87 38.47 10.50
N SER A 516 1.75 38.11 9.86
CA SER A 516 1.73 36.99 8.93
C SER A 516 1.21 37.35 7.53
N GLU A 517 1.73 36.64 6.54
CA GLU A 517 1.25 36.61 5.17
C GLU A 517 0.60 35.24 4.91
N LEU A 518 -0.41 35.18 4.03
CA LEU A 518 -1.10 33.94 3.66
C LEU A 518 -0.94 33.67 2.16
N ALA A 519 -0.57 32.45 1.81
CA ALA A 519 -0.52 31.97 0.44
C ALA A 519 -1.25 30.62 0.29
N ILE A 520 -2.37 30.63 -0.43
CA ILE A 520 -3.05 29.41 -0.87
C ILE A 520 -2.62 29.09 -2.30
N ILE A 521 -1.92 27.97 -2.50
CA ILE A 521 -1.39 27.58 -3.80
C ILE A 521 -2.48 26.80 -4.57
N PRO A 522 -2.95 27.31 -5.72
CA PRO A 522 -4.01 26.65 -6.49
C PRO A 522 -3.53 25.35 -7.12
N ASN A 523 -4.43 24.37 -7.21
CA ASN A 523 -4.18 23.03 -7.75
C ASN A 523 -3.03 22.31 -7.04
N ALA A 524 -2.95 22.48 -5.72
CA ALA A 524 -1.96 21.81 -4.88
C ALA A 524 -2.65 21.21 -3.65
N THR A 525 -2.14 20.07 -3.23
CA THR A 525 -2.58 19.34 -2.04
C THR A 525 -1.64 19.63 -0.87
N HIS A 526 -1.62 18.78 0.15
CA HIS A 526 -0.65 18.86 1.25
C HIS A 526 0.82 18.68 0.81
N TYR A 527 1.05 18.16 -0.40
CA TYR A 527 2.38 17.78 -0.91
C TYR A 527 3.05 18.85 -1.80
N ILE A 528 2.71 20.13 -1.58
CA ILE A 528 3.25 21.28 -2.32
C ILE A 528 4.77 21.24 -2.54
N PRO A 529 5.62 20.88 -1.55
CA PRO A 529 7.08 20.83 -1.74
C PRO A 529 7.55 19.97 -2.91
N PHE A 530 6.69 19.06 -3.37
CA PHE A 530 6.95 18.18 -4.49
C PHE A 530 6.07 18.46 -5.71
N GLU A 531 4.83 18.90 -5.50
CA GLU A 531 3.85 19.14 -6.57
C GLU A 531 4.16 20.41 -7.36
N GLN A 532 4.54 21.48 -6.66
CA GLN A 532 4.85 22.77 -7.27
C GLN A 532 6.12 23.39 -6.66
N PRO A 533 7.27 22.68 -6.70
CA PRO A 533 8.48 23.08 -5.99
C PRO A 533 9.03 24.42 -6.47
N GLU A 534 9.01 24.71 -7.77
CA GLU A 534 9.53 25.97 -8.32
C GLU A 534 8.73 27.16 -7.79
N LYS A 535 7.40 27.09 -7.90
CA LYS A 535 6.49 28.15 -7.43
C LYS A 535 6.56 28.34 -5.91
N LEU A 536 6.60 27.24 -5.15
CA LEU A 536 6.74 27.29 -3.69
C LEU A 536 8.09 27.92 -3.30
N ASN A 537 9.19 27.48 -3.93
CA ASN A 537 10.52 27.97 -3.64
C ASN A 537 10.68 29.47 -3.91
N GLU A 538 10.15 29.97 -5.03
CA GLU A 538 10.15 31.40 -5.36
C GLU A 538 9.34 32.22 -4.36
N LEU A 539 8.13 31.77 -4.02
CA LEU A 539 7.28 32.41 -3.02
C LEU A 539 8.02 32.53 -1.67
N MET A 540 8.57 31.42 -1.17
CA MET A 540 9.30 31.38 0.09
C MET A 540 10.55 32.27 0.05
N LEU A 541 11.31 32.26 -1.06
CA LEU A 541 12.49 33.11 -1.19
C LEU A 541 12.16 34.60 -1.18
N ASN A 542 11.08 35.00 -1.84
CA ASN A 542 10.64 36.39 -1.85
C ASN A 542 10.29 36.87 -0.43
N PHE A 543 9.55 36.05 0.31
CA PHE A 543 9.24 36.33 1.71
C PHE A 543 10.50 36.41 2.59
N LEU A 544 11.42 35.46 2.46
CA LEU A 544 12.66 35.43 3.24
C LEU A 544 13.61 36.59 2.91
N LYS A 545 13.53 37.16 1.70
CA LYS A 545 14.34 38.33 1.28
C LYS A 545 13.74 39.67 1.66
N ASN A 546 12.43 39.75 1.88
CA ASN A 546 11.76 40.99 2.21
C ASN A 546 12.30 41.54 3.54
N LYS A 547 12.99 42.68 3.47
CA LYS A 547 13.37 43.44 4.66
C LYS A 547 12.10 44.03 5.26
N SER A 548 11.75 43.54 6.45
CA SER A 548 10.71 44.09 7.32
C SER A 548 11.10 45.47 7.81
#